data_AF-A0A2S3QDF7-F1
#
_entry.id   AF-A0A2S3QDF7-F1
#
_cell.length_a   1.000
_cell.length_b   1.000
_cell.length_c   1.000
_cell.angle_alpha   90.00
_cell.angle_beta   90.00
_cell.angle_gamma   90.00
#
_symmetry.space_group_name_H-M   'P 1'
#
loop_
_entity.id
_entity.type
_entity.pdbx_description
1 polymer ?
#
loop_
_entity_poly.entity_id
_entity_poly.type
_entity_poly.pdbx_seq_one_letter_code
_entity_poly.pdbx_strand_id
1 'polypeptide(L)'
;MRIIRTLFLALASVLIVSSFAWASSRTELVVTPTPVQAPSETTFIVVSHSLVPTVIDLKITGQKTVHVALKKAAAHEYAGSYLLRTTGEMTATALTRSGQVLITRQYHVTKAPSHLFSKIVVAIVFFGVSIYYWRKSQRYARPNK
;
A
#
# COMPACT_ATOMS: atom_id res chain seq x y z
N MET A 1 -15.86 -7.17 -60.88
CA MET A 1 -15.99 -7.19 -59.40
C MET A 1 -14.93 -8.06 -58.70
N ARG A 2 -13.65 -8.09 -59.15
CA ARG A 2 -12.58 -8.85 -58.46
C ARG A 2 -11.69 -8.00 -57.54
N ILE A 3 -11.57 -6.70 -57.84
CA ILE A 3 -10.67 -5.76 -57.13
C ILE A 3 -11.18 -5.37 -55.74
N ILE A 4 -12.50 -5.32 -55.55
CA ILE A 4 -13.12 -4.96 -54.25
C ILE A 4 -12.87 -6.06 -53.19
N ARG A 5 -12.79 -7.32 -53.63
CA ARG A 5 -12.64 -8.48 -52.76
C ARG A 5 -11.21 -8.62 -52.21
N THR A 6 -10.21 -8.26 -53.01
CA THR A 6 -8.79 -8.26 -52.59
C THR A 6 -8.48 -7.11 -51.62
N LEU A 7 -9.15 -5.97 -51.79
CA LEU A 7 -8.96 -4.80 -50.92
C LEU A 7 -9.53 -5.03 -49.52
N PHE A 8 -10.66 -5.73 -49.42
CA PHE A 8 -11.25 -6.14 -48.14
C PHE A 8 -10.39 -7.15 -47.36
N LEU A 9 -9.79 -8.12 -48.06
CA LEU A 9 -8.88 -9.11 -47.45
C LEU A 9 -7.58 -8.48 -46.93
N ALA A 10 -7.02 -7.51 -47.66
CA ALA A 10 -5.85 -6.77 -47.20
C ALA A 10 -6.16 -5.92 -45.95
N LEU A 11 -7.30 -5.22 -45.93
CA LEU A 11 -7.71 -4.41 -44.77
C LEU A 11 -7.95 -5.27 -43.52
N ALA A 12 -8.54 -6.46 -43.69
CA ALA A 12 -8.77 -7.40 -42.59
C ALA A 12 -7.43 -7.93 -42.02
N SER A 13 -6.41 -8.17 -42.86
CA SER A 13 -5.10 -8.61 -42.38
C SER A 13 -4.35 -7.52 -41.59
N VAL A 14 -4.48 -6.25 -41.96
CA VAL A 14 -3.89 -5.12 -41.21
C VAL A 14 -4.60 -4.92 -39.85
N LEU A 15 -5.90 -5.19 -39.78
CA LEU A 15 -6.68 -5.14 -38.53
C LEU A 15 -6.39 -6.32 -37.59
N ILE A 16 -5.99 -7.48 -38.11
CA ILE A 16 -5.64 -8.65 -37.29
C ILE A 16 -4.21 -8.54 -36.75
N VAL A 17 -3.29 -7.88 -37.46
CA VAL A 17 -1.92 -7.65 -36.93
C VAL A 17 -1.89 -6.55 -35.86
N SER A 18 -2.82 -5.59 -35.91
CA SER A 18 -2.91 -4.51 -34.91
C SER A 18 -3.68 -4.88 -33.64
N SER A 19 -4.34 -6.04 -33.61
CA SER A 19 -5.01 -6.57 -32.41
C SER A 19 -4.12 -7.50 -31.57
N PHE A 20 -2.86 -7.71 -31.96
CA PHE A 20 -1.77 -7.92 -31.00
C PHE A 20 -1.38 -6.59 -30.33
N ALA A 21 -2.39 -5.85 -29.88
CA ALA A 21 -2.21 -4.82 -28.88
C ALA A 21 -1.62 -5.54 -27.66
N TRP A 22 -0.37 -5.19 -27.38
CA TRP A 22 0.48 -5.81 -26.40
C TRP A 22 -0.30 -6.18 -25.15
N ALA A 23 -0.29 -7.46 -24.78
CA ALA A 23 -0.39 -7.84 -23.39
C ALA A 23 0.82 -7.19 -22.71
N SER A 24 0.65 -5.94 -22.30
CA SER A 24 1.63 -5.16 -21.56
C SER A 24 1.91 -5.96 -20.30
N SER A 25 3.04 -6.67 -20.30
CA SER A 25 3.65 -7.36 -19.17
C SER A 25 4.14 -6.35 -18.13
N ARG A 26 3.25 -5.43 -17.74
CA ARG A 26 3.57 -4.29 -16.89
C ARG A 26 3.85 -4.84 -15.51
N THR A 27 5.09 -4.68 -15.07
CA THR A 27 5.40 -4.78 -13.65
C THR A 27 4.60 -3.70 -12.94
N GLU A 28 3.83 -4.08 -11.92
CA GLU A 28 3.08 -3.15 -11.09
C GLU A 28 3.65 -3.13 -9.67
N LEU A 29 3.62 -1.95 -9.04
CA LEU A 29 4.00 -1.78 -7.63
C LEU A 29 2.80 -1.18 -6.90
N VAL A 30 2.20 -2.00 -6.04
CA VAL A 30 1.07 -1.67 -5.18
C VAL A 30 1.59 -1.50 -3.76
N VAL A 31 1.10 -0.49 -3.04
CA VAL A 31 1.50 -0.21 -1.66
C VAL A 31 0.26 -0.19 -0.80
N THR A 32 0.35 -0.75 0.40
CA THR A 32 -0.74 -0.77 1.39
C THR A 32 -0.18 -0.42 2.77
N PRO A 33 -0.81 0.50 3.52
CA PRO A 33 -2.02 1.27 3.20
C PRO A 33 -1.79 2.42 2.20
N THR A 34 -2.87 2.83 1.51
CA THR A 34 -2.95 4.04 0.68
C THR A 34 -3.98 5.02 1.27
N PRO A 35 -3.64 6.29 1.53
CA PRO A 35 -2.33 6.90 1.35
C PRO A 35 -1.28 6.33 2.31
N VAL A 36 0.00 6.39 1.91
CA VAL A 36 1.11 5.90 2.73
C VAL A 36 1.25 6.79 3.96
N GLN A 37 1.33 6.17 5.13
CA GLN A 37 1.32 6.88 6.42
C GLN A 37 2.51 6.48 7.29
N ALA A 38 2.95 7.40 8.17
CA ALA A 38 3.95 7.16 9.19
C ALA A 38 3.51 7.76 10.56
N PRO A 39 3.74 7.08 11.69
CA PRO A 39 4.30 5.74 11.80
C PRO A 39 3.27 4.64 11.46
N SER A 40 3.58 3.78 10.48
CA SER A 40 2.74 2.64 10.10
C SER A 40 3.57 1.55 9.44
N GLU A 41 3.17 0.30 9.65
CA GLU A 41 3.65 -0.82 8.84
C GLU A 41 3.07 -0.68 7.43
N THR A 42 3.96 -0.69 6.42
CA THR A 42 3.60 -0.53 5.01
C THR A 42 4.09 -1.75 4.25
N THR A 43 3.19 -2.39 3.49
CA THR A 43 3.48 -3.54 2.66
C THR A 43 3.55 -3.11 1.20
N PHE A 44 4.65 -3.48 0.56
CA PHE A 44 4.92 -3.23 -0.84
C PHE A 44 4.74 -4.55 -1.59
N ILE A 45 3.90 -4.54 -2.62
CA ILE A 45 3.55 -5.70 -3.43
C ILE A 45 3.97 -5.40 -4.87
N VAL A 46 4.89 -6.20 -5.39
CA VAL A 46 5.34 -6.14 -6.79
C VAL A 46 4.70 -7.28 -7.54
N VAL A 47 3.94 -6.94 -8.57
CA VAL A 47 3.36 -7.90 -9.51
C VAL A 47 4.25 -7.94 -10.74
N SER A 48 4.91 -9.06 -11.02
CA SER A 48 5.78 -9.22 -12.18
C SER A 48 5.65 -10.60 -12.82
N HIS A 49 5.45 -10.60 -14.14
CA HIS A 49 5.22 -11.81 -14.93
C HIS A 49 6.51 -12.39 -15.54
N SER A 50 7.50 -11.55 -15.81
CA SER A 50 8.70 -11.91 -16.56
C SER A 50 9.95 -12.06 -15.70
N LEU A 51 10.10 -11.23 -14.67
CA LEU A 51 11.29 -11.16 -13.83
C LEU A 51 10.92 -11.31 -12.36
N VAL A 52 11.81 -11.93 -11.60
CA VAL A 52 11.60 -12.15 -10.16
C VAL A 52 12.18 -10.96 -9.40
N PRO A 53 11.33 -10.08 -8.82
CA PRO A 53 11.79 -9.03 -7.93
C PRO A 53 12.25 -9.66 -6.61
N THR A 54 13.40 -9.22 -6.09
CA THR A 54 13.97 -9.73 -4.83
C THR A 54 14.10 -8.67 -3.77
N VAL A 55 14.25 -7.40 -4.14
CA VAL A 55 14.47 -6.29 -3.21
C VAL A 55 13.67 -5.08 -3.65
N ILE A 56 13.18 -4.31 -2.69
CA ILE A 56 12.74 -2.93 -2.90
C ILE A 56 13.67 -1.99 -2.16
N ASP A 57 14.22 -1.03 -2.88
CA ASP A 57 14.97 0.09 -2.33
C ASP A 57 14.01 1.22 -2.02
N LEU A 58 13.93 1.59 -0.74
CA LEU A 58 13.14 2.69 -0.23
C LEU A 58 14.08 3.86 0.08
N LYS A 59 13.90 4.98 -0.62
CA LYS A 59 14.62 6.23 -0.37
C LYS A 59 13.64 7.30 0.07
N ILE A 60 13.72 7.67 1.35
CA ILE A 60 12.97 8.79 1.92
C ILE A 60 13.88 10.01 1.95
N THR A 61 13.37 11.19 1.58
CA THR A 61 14.16 12.43 1.58
C THR A 61 14.82 12.68 2.94
N GLY A 62 16.14 12.89 2.94
CA GLY A 62 16.91 13.12 4.16
C GLY A 62 17.28 11.85 4.94
N GLN A 63 16.97 10.65 4.42
CA GLN A 63 17.33 9.37 5.03
C GLN A 63 18.22 8.51 4.14
N LYS A 64 18.89 7.53 4.78
CA LYS A 64 19.60 6.47 4.06
C LYS A 64 18.60 5.59 3.32
N THR A 65 19.02 5.06 2.18
CA THR A 65 18.26 4.05 1.45
C THR A 65 18.11 2.80 2.32
N VAL A 66 16.90 2.24 2.36
CA VAL A 66 16.58 1.00 3.06
C VAL A 66 16.28 -0.08 2.03
N HIS A 67 16.87 -1.25 2.21
CA HIS A 67 16.65 -2.41 1.35
C HIS A 67 15.66 -3.36 2.02
N VAL A 68 14.51 -3.57 1.37
CA VAL A 68 13.46 -4.47 1.85
C VAL A 68 13.45 -5.71 0.99
N ALA A 69 13.73 -6.87 1.59
CA ALA A 69 13.66 -8.14 0.88
C ALA A 69 12.20 -8.50 0.54
N LEU A 70 11.97 -8.85 -0.72
CA LEU A 70 10.68 -9.34 -1.20
C LEU A 70 10.61 -10.85 -1.09
N LYS A 71 9.47 -11.35 -0.60
CA LYS A 71 9.14 -12.77 -0.57
C LYS A 71 7.99 -13.02 -1.53
N LYS A 72 7.98 -14.18 -2.18
CA LYS A 72 6.87 -14.59 -3.03
C LYS A 72 5.60 -14.74 -2.19
N ALA A 73 4.56 -13.98 -2.52
CA ALA A 73 3.27 -14.01 -1.83
C ALA A 73 2.25 -14.84 -2.60
N ALA A 74 2.21 -14.68 -3.93
CA ALA A 74 1.33 -15.45 -4.82
C ALA A 74 2.00 -15.70 -6.19
N ALA A 75 1.25 -16.25 -7.14
CA ALA A 75 1.72 -16.34 -8.52
C ALA A 75 1.95 -14.92 -9.06
N HIS A 76 3.17 -14.63 -9.52
CA HIS A 76 3.59 -13.31 -10.01
C HIS A 76 3.59 -12.18 -8.97
N GLU A 77 3.24 -12.43 -7.72
CA GLU A 77 3.21 -11.41 -6.66
C GLU A 77 4.29 -11.64 -5.62
N TYR A 78 4.98 -10.57 -5.28
CA TYR A 78 6.08 -10.56 -4.32
C TYR A 78 5.88 -9.41 -3.34
N ALA A 79 5.87 -9.72 -2.05
CA ALA A 79 5.57 -8.75 -1.01
C ALA A 79 6.72 -8.60 0.00
N GLY A 80 6.87 -7.39 0.51
CA GLY A 80 7.78 -7.06 1.61
C GLY A 80 7.20 -5.93 2.43
N SER A 81 7.33 -6.04 3.76
CA SER A 81 6.78 -5.05 4.69
C SER A 81 7.90 -4.28 5.37
N TYR A 82 7.69 -2.99 5.57
CA TYR A 82 8.61 -2.12 6.28
C TYR A 82 7.85 -1.11 7.14
N LEU A 83 8.37 -0.90 8.35
CA LEU A 83 7.82 0.09 9.28
C LEU A 83 8.34 1.48 8.92
N LEU A 84 7.50 2.27 8.27
CA LEU A 84 7.79 3.68 8.00
C LEU A 84 7.68 4.46 9.30
N ARG A 85 8.76 5.16 9.66
CA ARG A 85 8.83 5.94 10.91
C ARG A 85 8.70 7.44 10.69
N THR A 86 8.96 7.91 9.48
CA THR A 86 9.07 9.33 9.15
C THR A 86 8.23 9.68 7.94
N THR A 87 7.75 10.91 7.93
CA THR A 87 7.00 11.51 6.82
C THR A 87 7.94 12.11 5.77
N GLY A 88 7.44 12.30 4.56
CA GLY A 88 8.18 12.95 3.46
C GLY A 88 7.98 12.25 2.12
N GLU A 89 8.69 12.75 1.10
CA GLU A 89 8.73 12.10 -0.21
C GLU A 89 9.52 10.80 -0.13
N MET A 90 8.92 9.71 -0.60
CA MET A 90 9.51 8.38 -0.66
C MET A 90 9.55 7.91 -2.10
N THR A 91 10.73 7.49 -2.56
CA THR A 91 10.89 6.75 -3.81
C THR A 91 11.09 5.27 -3.50
N ALA A 92 10.25 4.41 -4.06
CA ALA A 92 10.35 2.96 -3.97
C ALA A 92 10.77 2.39 -5.33
N THR A 93 11.86 1.63 -5.34
CA THR A 93 12.42 1.02 -6.56
C THR A 93 12.50 -0.49 -6.39
N ALA A 94 11.79 -1.25 -7.22
CA ALA A 94 11.87 -2.71 -7.19
C ALA A 94 13.03 -3.20 -8.08
N LEU A 95 13.82 -4.13 -7.55
CA LEU A 95 15.05 -4.64 -8.14
C LEU A 95 15.04 -6.18 -8.20
N THR A 96 15.63 -6.72 -9.25
CA THR A 96 15.98 -8.16 -9.33
C THR A 96 17.26 -8.46 -8.54
N ARG A 97 17.62 -9.76 -8.45
CA ARG A 97 18.86 -10.19 -7.80
C ARG A 97 20.12 -9.66 -8.49
N SER A 98 20.04 -9.37 -9.79
CA SER A 98 21.13 -8.77 -10.57
C SER A 98 21.21 -7.25 -10.44
N GLY A 99 20.31 -6.62 -9.67
CA GLY A 99 20.23 -5.16 -9.52
C GLY A 99 19.53 -4.46 -10.67
N GLN A 100 18.83 -5.18 -11.55
CA GLN A 100 18.05 -4.58 -12.62
C GLN A 100 16.79 -3.91 -12.04
N VAL A 101 16.57 -2.64 -12.41
CA VAL A 101 15.37 -1.89 -12.04
C VAL A 101 14.17 -2.39 -12.83
N LEU A 102 13.13 -2.80 -12.12
CA LEU A 102 11.87 -3.26 -12.70
C LEU A 102 10.83 -2.15 -12.75
N ILE A 103 10.70 -1.39 -11.67
CA ILE A 103 9.77 -0.26 -11.55
C ILE A 103 10.24 0.70 -10.45
N THR A 104 10.03 1.98 -10.68
CA THR A 104 10.23 3.04 -9.69
C THR A 104 8.92 3.81 -9.52
N ARG A 105 8.51 4.04 -8.27
CA ARG A 105 7.35 4.86 -7.92
C ARG A 105 7.69 5.83 -6.82
N GLN A 106 7.03 6.97 -6.85
CA GLN A 106 7.12 7.99 -5.80
C GLN A 106 5.81 8.03 -5.01
N TYR A 107 5.92 8.20 -3.71
CA TYR A 107 4.82 8.27 -2.77
C TYR A 107 5.06 9.39 -1.78
N HIS A 108 4.00 10.16 -1.51
CA HIS A 108 4.00 11.14 -0.44
C HIS A 108 3.59 10.46 0.87
N VAL A 109 4.52 10.34 1.83
CA VAL A 109 4.28 9.71 3.13
C VAL A 109 3.73 10.75 4.10
N THR A 110 2.47 10.58 4.47
CA THR A 110 1.73 11.49 5.35
C THR A 110 1.78 11.04 6.80
N LYS A 111 1.44 11.94 7.74
CA LYS A 111 1.37 11.59 9.15
C LYS A 111 0.10 10.76 9.42
N ALA A 112 0.25 9.63 10.12
CA ALA A 112 -0.89 8.85 10.56
C ALA A 112 -1.77 9.67 11.52
N PRO A 113 -3.11 9.66 11.38
CA PRO A 113 -3.99 10.43 12.24
C PRO A 113 -3.88 9.95 13.69
N SER A 114 -3.69 10.89 14.62
CA SER A 114 -3.61 10.58 16.04
C SER A 114 -5.00 10.46 16.65
N HIS A 115 -5.39 9.29 17.15
CA HIS A 115 -6.66 9.06 17.86
C HIS A 115 -6.69 9.62 19.30
N LEU A 116 -5.90 10.66 19.59
CA LEU A 116 -5.80 11.22 20.94
C LEU A 116 -7.16 11.72 21.45
N PHE A 117 -7.93 12.40 20.60
CA PHE A 117 -9.26 12.89 20.98
C PHE A 117 -10.23 11.75 21.34
N SER A 118 -10.26 10.68 20.54
CA SER A 118 -11.08 9.50 20.83
C SER A 118 -10.70 8.86 22.16
N LYS A 119 -9.40 8.73 22.46
CA LYS A 119 -8.93 8.24 23.77
C LYS A 119 -9.38 9.12 24.93
N ILE A 120 -9.34 10.45 24.76
CA ILE A 120 -9.80 11.41 25.76
C ILE A 120 -11.30 11.25 26.02
N VAL A 121 -12.12 11.14 24.97
CA VAL A 121 -13.58 10.95 25.12
C VAL A 121 -13.89 9.65 25.85
N VAL A 122 -13.27 8.53 25.46
CA VAL A 122 -13.45 7.25 26.14
C VAL A 122 -13.04 7.33 27.62
N ALA A 123 -11.94 8.01 27.93
CA ALA A 123 -11.51 8.23 29.31
C ALA A 123 -12.54 9.05 30.11
N ILE A 124 -13.05 10.16 29.57
CA ILE A 124 -14.05 11.00 30.24
C ILE A 124 -15.32 10.20 30.53
N VAL A 125 -15.81 9.42 29.57
CA VAL A 125 -17.00 8.58 29.76
C VAL A 125 -16.76 7.54 30.85
N PHE A 126 -15.63 6.83 30.81
CA PHE A 126 -15.30 5.80 31.80
C PHE A 126 -15.17 6.37 33.21
N PHE A 127 -14.45 7.48 33.38
CA PHE A 127 -14.32 8.15 34.68
C PHE A 127 -15.65 8.75 35.14
N GLY A 128 -16.43 9.36 34.25
CA GLY A 128 -17.73 9.94 34.57
C GLY A 128 -18.72 8.89 35.09
N VAL A 129 -18.82 7.75 34.40
CA VAL A 129 -19.67 6.63 34.82
C VAL A 129 -19.17 6.04 36.14
N SER A 130 -17.86 5.83 36.29
CA SER A 130 -17.26 5.31 37.53
C SER A 130 -17.54 6.21 38.73
N ILE A 131 -17.36 7.52 38.58
CA ILE A 131 -17.64 8.52 39.64
C ILE A 131 -19.14 8.57 39.96
N TYR A 132 -20.01 8.48 38.95
CA TYR A 132 -21.45 8.44 39.14
C TYR A 132 -21.88 7.25 40.00
N TYR A 133 -21.43 6.04 39.66
CA TYR A 133 -21.74 4.83 40.43
C TYR A 133 -21.10 4.84 41.82
N TRP A 134 -19.88 5.36 41.97
CA TRP A 134 -19.25 5.56 43.28
C TRP A 134 -20.11 6.44 44.19
N ARG A 135 -20.54 7.61 43.70
CA ARG A 135 -21.42 8.52 44.45
C ARG A 135 -22.77 7.89 44.77
N LYS A 136 -23.33 7.11 43.85
CA LYS A 136 -24.57 6.37 44.07
C LYS A 136 -24.41 5.32 45.17
N SER A 137 -23.34 4.51 45.12
CA SER A 137 -23.04 3.49 46.13
C SER A 137 -22.84 4.07 47.53
N GLN A 138 -22.19 5.23 47.64
CA GLN A 138 -22.04 5.94 48.93
C GLN A 138 -23.38 6.33 49.58
N ARG A 139 -24.45 6.51 48.79
CA ARG A 139 -25.80 6.79 49.35
C ARG A 139 -26.46 5.54 49.93
N TYR A 140 -26.18 4.37 49.36
CA TYR A 140 -26.70 3.09 49.85
C TYR A 140 -25.84 2.47 50.95
N ALA A 141 -24.58 2.88 51.07
CA ALA A 141 -23.65 2.45 52.11
C ALA A 141 -23.72 3.30 53.39
N ARG A 142 -24.67 4.24 53.51
CA ARG A 142 -24.90 4.95 54.78
C ARG A 142 -25.52 3.95 55.76
N PRO A 143 -24.84 3.58 56.86
CA PRO A 143 -25.45 2.73 57.87
C PRO A 143 -26.66 3.47 58.44
N ASN A 144 -27.83 2.81 58.39
CA ASN A 144 -29.01 3.23 59.14
C ASN A 144 -28.58 3.42 60.60
N LYS A 145 -28.58 4.67 61.06
CA LYS A 145 -28.57 4.99 62.48
C LYS A 145 -30.01 5.14 62.94
#